data_AF-A0A4Y3FX16-F1
#
_entry.id   AF-A0A4Y3FX16-F1
#
_cell.length_a   1.000
_cell.length_b   1.000
_cell.length_c   1.000
_cell.angle_alpha   90.00
_cell.angle_beta   90.00
_cell.angle_gamma   90.00
#
_symmetry.space_group_name_H-M   'P 1'
#
loop_
_entity.id
_entity.type
_entity.pdbx_description
1 polymer ?
#
loop_
_entity_poly.entity_id
_entity_poly.type
_entity_poly.pdbx_seq_one_letter_code
_entity_poly.pdbx_strand_id
1 'polypeptide(L)'
;MPRSSRNDNFIDKSFTVMADLIVKLLPINTRAKEAYVYYRDGLSAQNDGDYAEALENYEESLKLEENAIDRSETLKNMAIIYMSNGDEEHAIKTYQKSLSENPKQPSCLKNMGLIYEKRGRIAEEAGRKDEADIWFNRAAEVWTQAVRLNPGGYLDIENWLKSTGRSNVDVYF
;
A
#
# COMPACT_ATOMS: atom_id res chain seq x y z
N MET A 1 31.57 -47.53 -5.61
CA MET A 1 32.25 -46.58 -4.70
C MET A 1 31.27 -45.47 -4.35
N PRO A 2 30.83 -45.31 -3.09
CA PRO A 2 29.96 -44.19 -2.74
C PRO A 2 30.82 -42.97 -2.39
N ARG A 3 30.67 -41.89 -3.16
CA ARG A 3 31.11 -40.55 -2.74
C ARG A 3 30.06 -40.01 -1.78
N SER A 4 30.38 -39.99 -0.50
CA SER A 4 29.73 -39.13 0.49
C SER A 4 30.84 -38.35 1.19
N SER A 5 31.34 -37.30 0.55
CA SER A 5 31.95 -36.22 1.30
C SER A 5 30.80 -35.43 1.92
N ARG A 6 30.47 -35.73 3.17
CA ARG A 6 29.85 -34.70 4.01
C ARG A 6 30.80 -33.51 3.95
N ASN A 7 30.37 -32.43 3.31
CA ASN A 7 31.07 -31.16 3.36
C ASN A 7 31.01 -30.67 4.81
N ASP A 8 31.95 -31.12 5.63
CA ASP A 8 32.26 -30.60 6.96
C ASP A 8 32.92 -29.21 6.83
N ASN A 9 32.34 -28.32 6.02
CA ASN A 9 32.86 -26.98 5.84
C ASN A 9 32.53 -26.17 7.10
N PHE A 10 33.56 -25.59 7.71
CA PHE A 10 33.43 -24.68 8.86
C PHE A 10 32.40 -23.57 8.60
N ILE A 11 32.31 -23.10 7.34
CA ILE A 11 31.33 -22.12 6.88
C ILE A 11 29.89 -22.63 7.02
N ASP A 12 29.63 -23.91 6.72
CA ASP A 12 28.30 -24.52 6.83
C ASP A 12 27.87 -24.62 8.30
N LYS A 13 28.76 -25.07 9.18
CA LYS A 13 28.52 -25.13 10.64
C LYS A 13 28.28 -23.75 11.24
N SER A 14 29.07 -22.75 10.80
CA SER A 14 28.92 -21.36 11.23
C SER A 14 27.57 -20.80 10.78
N PHE A 15 27.17 -21.09 9.54
CA PHE A 15 25.88 -20.68 8.99
C PHE A 15 24.72 -21.35 9.72
N THR A 16 24.81 -22.63 10.03
CA THR A 16 23.79 -23.36 10.82
C THR A 16 23.64 -22.74 12.21
N VAL A 17 24.75 -22.52 12.93
CA VAL A 17 24.70 -21.91 14.27
C VAL A 17 24.13 -20.49 14.22
N MET A 18 24.51 -19.69 13.22
CA MET A 18 23.96 -18.34 13.03
C MET A 18 22.46 -18.38 12.68
N ALA A 19 22.03 -19.30 11.83
CA ALA A 19 20.62 -19.49 11.48
C ALA A 19 19.80 -19.93 12.70
N ASP A 20 20.30 -20.90 13.48
CA ASP A 20 19.67 -21.35 14.72
C ASP A 20 19.60 -20.22 15.75
N LEU A 21 20.66 -19.40 15.85
CA LEU A 21 20.68 -18.24 16.73
C LEU A 21 19.68 -17.17 16.25
N ILE A 22 19.58 -16.91 14.94
CA ILE A 22 18.60 -16.01 14.35
C ILE A 22 17.18 -16.50 14.64
N VAL A 23 16.87 -17.78 14.43
CA VAL A 23 15.54 -18.34 14.71
C VAL A 23 15.20 -18.27 16.21
N LYS A 24 16.21 -18.45 17.08
CA LYS A 24 16.04 -18.40 18.53
C LYS A 24 15.93 -16.98 19.09
N LEU A 25 16.63 -16.01 18.50
CA LEU A 25 16.63 -14.59 18.91
C LEU A 25 15.52 -13.79 18.22
N LEU A 26 15.13 -14.20 17.02
CA LEU A 26 14.00 -13.68 16.25
C LEU A 26 13.00 -14.82 16.05
N PRO A 27 12.34 -15.31 17.12
CA PRO A 27 11.22 -16.22 16.92
C PRO A 27 10.22 -15.47 16.05
N ILE A 28 10.07 -15.92 14.80
CA ILE A 28 9.00 -15.41 13.92
C ILE A 28 7.72 -15.71 14.69
N ASN A 29 7.14 -14.63 15.24
CA ASN A 29 6.00 -14.70 16.13
C ASN A 29 4.93 -15.57 15.47
N THR A 30 4.49 -16.65 16.12
CA THR A 30 3.45 -17.54 15.59
C THR A 30 2.23 -16.73 15.14
N ARG A 31 1.91 -15.66 15.88
CA ARG A 31 0.86 -14.70 15.55
C ARG A 31 1.10 -13.96 14.23
N ALA A 32 2.34 -13.53 13.96
CA ALA A 32 2.71 -12.87 12.71
C ALA A 32 2.67 -13.87 11.52
N LYS A 33 3.04 -15.14 11.73
CA LYS A 33 2.86 -16.17 10.69
C LYS A 33 1.39 -16.38 10.35
N GLU A 34 0.54 -16.44 11.36
CA GLU A 34 -0.90 -16.61 11.21
C GLU A 34 -1.51 -15.38 10.53
N ALA A 35 -1.13 -14.17 10.93
CA ALA A 35 -1.52 -12.93 10.25
C ALA A 35 -1.15 -12.95 8.77
N TYR A 36 0.07 -13.40 8.45
CA TYR A 36 0.54 -13.51 7.07
C TYR A 36 -0.25 -14.54 6.24
N VAL A 37 -0.72 -15.64 6.85
CA VAL A 37 -1.60 -16.60 6.16
C VAL A 37 -2.90 -15.92 5.76
N TYR A 38 -3.58 -15.28 6.71
CA TYR A 38 -4.80 -14.52 6.43
C TYR A 38 -4.57 -13.42 5.38
N TYR A 39 -3.46 -12.69 5.44
CA TYR A 39 -3.11 -11.70 4.43
C TYR A 39 -2.98 -12.33 3.03
N ARG A 40 -2.34 -13.49 2.91
CA ARG A 40 -2.16 -14.18 1.63
C ARG A 40 -3.47 -14.74 1.07
N ASP A 41 -4.33 -15.26 1.94
CA ASP A 41 -5.65 -15.76 1.54
C ASP A 41 -6.52 -14.58 1.08
N GLY A 42 -6.45 -13.44 1.76
CA GLY A 42 -7.10 -12.20 1.34
C GLY A 42 -6.61 -11.69 -0.03
N LEU A 43 -5.30 -11.76 -0.28
CA LEU A 43 -4.73 -11.46 -1.60
C LEU A 43 -5.23 -12.42 -2.70
N SER A 44 -5.35 -13.72 -2.39
CA SER A 44 -5.87 -14.71 -3.34
C SER A 44 -7.31 -14.40 -3.71
N ALA A 45 -8.19 -14.28 -2.70
CA ALA A 45 -9.60 -13.94 -2.90
C ALA A 45 -9.77 -12.61 -3.64
N GLN A 46 -8.94 -11.61 -3.36
CA GLN A 46 -8.96 -10.34 -4.09
C GLN A 46 -8.65 -10.52 -5.58
N ASN A 47 -7.66 -11.36 -5.93
CA ASN A 47 -7.30 -11.63 -7.31
C ASN A 47 -8.39 -12.43 -8.05
N ASP A 48 -9.11 -13.28 -7.32
CA ASP A 48 -10.24 -14.06 -7.84
C ASP A 48 -11.54 -13.21 -7.96
N GLY A 49 -11.55 -12.01 -7.37
CA GLY A 49 -12.68 -11.08 -7.38
C GLY A 49 -13.65 -11.28 -6.22
N ASP A 50 -13.35 -12.21 -5.31
CA ASP A 50 -14.12 -12.52 -4.11
C ASP A 50 -13.85 -11.50 -3.00
N TYR A 51 -14.27 -10.25 -3.26
CA TYR A 51 -13.94 -9.10 -2.42
C TYR A 51 -14.48 -9.17 -0.98
N ALA A 52 -15.59 -9.87 -0.74
CA ALA A 52 -16.10 -10.06 0.61
C ALA A 52 -15.16 -10.94 1.45
N GLU A 53 -14.79 -12.10 0.91
CA GLU A 53 -13.83 -13.02 1.54
C GLU A 53 -12.45 -12.37 1.71
N ALA A 54 -12.01 -11.58 0.72
CA ALA A 54 -10.77 -10.83 0.82
C ALA A 54 -10.76 -9.86 2.01
N LEU A 55 -11.85 -9.10 2.21
CA LEU A 55 -11.97 -8.18 3.33
C LEU A 55 -12.00 -8.92 4.69
N GLU A 56 -12.74 -10.03 4.79
CA GLU A 56 -12.76 -10.85 6.02
C GLU A 56 -11.36 -11.36 6.39
N ASN A 57 -10.63 -11.90 5.42
CA ASN A 57 -9.26 -12.36 5.63
C ASN A 57 -8.31 -11.21 6.01
N TYR A 58 -8.43 -10.04 5.37
CA TYR A 58 -7.64 -8.87 5.76
C TYR A 58 -7.96 -8.37 7.17
N GLU A 59 -9.22 -8.44 7.62
CA GLU A 59 -9.60 -8.10 8.99
C GLU A 59 -8.99 -9.06 10.01
N GLU A 60 -8.99 -10.36 9.75
CA GLU A 60 -8.33 -11.35 10.62
C GLU A 60 -6.81 -11.12 10.67
N SER A 61 -6.19 -10.84 9.53
CA SER A 61 -4.77 -10.45 9.47
C SER A 61 -4.48 -9.24 10.37
N LEU A 62 -5.29 -8.17 10.27
CA LEU A 62 -5.11 -6.95 11.06
C LEU A 62 -5.34 -7.13 12.57
N LYS A 63 -6.07 -8.15 13.01
CA LYS A 63 -6.20 -8.49 14.44
C LYS A 63 -4.94 -9.12 14.99
N LEU A 64 -4.15 -9.78 14.14
CA LEU A 64 -2.97 -10.56 14.52
C LEU A 64 -1.66 -9.81 14.28
N GLU A 65 -1.60 -9.00 13.22
CA GLU A 65 -0.40 -8.26 12.84
C GLU A 65 -0.17 -7.02 13.72
N GLU A 66 1.06 -6.86 14.21
CA GLU A 66 1.50 -5.75 15.05
C GLU A 66 2.50 -4.83 14.32
N ASN A 67 3.13 -5.31 13.24
CA ASN A 67 4.06 -4.53 12.43
C ASN A 67 3.32 -3.46 11.62
N ALA A 68 3.60 -2.19 11.89
CA ALA A 68 2.97 -1.06 11.22
C ALA A 68 3.09 -1.10 9.68
N ILE A 69 4.21 -1.59 9.13
CA ILE A 69 4.41 -1.70 7.68
C ILE A 69 3.46 -2.75 7.10
N ASP A 70 3.40 -3.95 7.66
CA ASP A 70 2.56 -5.04 7.15
C ASP A 70 1.06 -4.73 7.33
N ARG A 71 0.70 -4.10 8.46
CA ARG A 71 -0.65 -3.55 8.70
C ARG A 71 -1.03 -2.52 7.64
N SER A 72 -0.11 -1.61 7.33
CA SER A 72 -0.35 -0.55 6.35
C SER A 72 -0.61 -1.11 4.95
N GLU A 73 0.11 -2.16 4.55
CA GLU A 73 -0.06 -2.85 3.27
C GLU A 73 -1.42 -3.55 3.19
N THR A 74 -1.82 -4.20 4.28
CA THR A 74 -3.15 -4.84 4.39
C THR A 74 -4.28 -3.81 4.26
N LEU A 75 -4.19 -2.69 4.99
CA LEU A 75 -5.16 -1.58 4.90
C LEU A 75 -5.22 -0.98 3.50
N LYS A 76 -4.08 -0.84 2.82
CA LYS A 76 -4.04 -0.35 1.43
C LYS A 76 -4.82 -1.29 0.50
N ASN A 77 -4.67 -2.60 0.64
CA ASN A 77 -5.39 -3.57 -0.19
C ASN A 77 -6.90 -3.54 0.07
N MET A 78 -7.33 -3.44 1.34
CA MET A 78 -8.74 -3.22 1.68
C MET A 78 -9.29 -1.95 1.04
N ALA A 79 -8.53 -0.84 1.05
CA ALA A 79 -8.92 0.41 0.43
C ALA A 79 -9.08 0.30 -1.10
N ILE A 80 -8.22 -0.50 -1.76
CA ILE A 80 -8.36 -0.82 -3.20
C ILE A 80 -9.67 -1.57 -3.44
N ILE A 81 -10.05 -2.53 -2.60
CA ILE A 81 -11.32 -3.24 -2.71
C ILE A 81 -12.52 -2.30 -2.56
N TYR A 82 -12.52 -1.42 -1.54
CA TYR A 82 -13.58 -0.43 -1.37
C TYR A 82 -13.71 0.47 -2.61
N MET A 83 -12.59 0.91 -3.18
CA MET A 83 -12.58 1.68 -4.42
C MET A 83 -13.18 0.90 -5.60
N SER A 84 -12.82 -0.38 -5.76
CA SER A 84 -13.38 -1.26 -6.80
C SER A 84 -14.90 -1.46 -6.67
N ASN A 85 -15.41 -1.46 -5.43
CA ASN A 85 -16.85 -1.55 -5.14
C ASN A 85 -17.58 -0.20 -5.29
N GLY A 86 -16.87 0.89 -5.62
CA GLY A 86 -17.43 2.23 -5.72
C GLY A 86 -17.61 2.94 -4.36
N ASP A 87 -17.19 2.32 -3.26
CA ASP A 87 -17.22 2.92 -1.93
C ASP A 87 -16.00 3.81 -1.69
N GLU A 88 -15.99 4.93 -2.38
CA GLU A 88 -14.88 5.90 -2.36
C GLU A 88 -14.65 6.50 -0.96
N GLU A 89 -15.69 6.64 -0.14
CA GLU A 89 -15.57 7.22 1.19
C GLU A 89 -14.83 6.27 2.15
N HIS A 90 -15.21 4.99 2.16
CA HIS A 90 -14.47 3.98 2.94
C HIS A 90 -13.06 3.77 2.39
N ALA A 91 -12.87 3.84 1.07
CA ALA A 91 -11.54 3.78 0.46
C ALA A 91 -10.62 4.90 0.97
N ILE A 92 -11.07 6.17 0.94
CA ILE A 92 -10.29 7.31 1.44
C ILE A 92 -9.94 7.14 2.92
N LYS A 93 -10.93 6.81 3.76
CA LYS A 93 -10.70 6.62 5.21
C LYS A 93 -9.69 5.50 5.46
N THR A 94 -9.75 4.43 4.68
CA THR A 94 -8.85 3.28 4.84
C THR A 94 -7.45 3.57 4.32
N TYR A 95 -7.30 4.31 3.21
CA TYR A 95 -5.99 4.82 2.79
C TYR A 95 -5.36 5.76 3.82
N GLN A 96 -6.15 6.63 4.46
CA GLN A 96 -5.66 7.49 5.55
C GLN A 96 -5.18 6.68 6.76
N LYS A 97 -5.90 5.62 7.15
CA LYS A 97 -5.44 4.69 8.19
C LYS A 97 -4.12 4.02 7.78
N SER A 98 -4.02 3.54 6.55
CA SER A 98 -2.78 2.96 6.01
C SER A 98 -1.60 3.94 6.07
N LEU A 99 -1.81 5.19 5.66
CA LEU A 99 -0.78 6.25 5.73
C LEU A 99 -0.42 6.66 7.16
N SER A 100 -1.35 6.50 8.12
CA SER A 100 -1.05 6.75 9.54
C SER A 100 -0.15 5.68 10.16
N GLU A 101 -0.27 4.43 9.69
CA GLU A 101 0.61 3.32 10.08
C GLU A 101 1.98 3.44 9.37
N ASN A 102 1.96 3.76 8.08
CA ASN A 102 3.16 3.96 7.27
C ASN A 102 3.00 5.15 6.30
N PRO A 103 3.60 6.31 6.61
CA PRO A 103 3.52 7.50 5.76
C PRO A 103 4.22 7.38 4.41
N LYS A 104 5.08 6.37 4.20
CA LYS A 104 5.89 6.21 2.98
C LYS A 104 5.21 5.32 1.95
N GLN A 105 3.94 5.58 1.66
CA GLN A 105 3.15 4.83 0.69
C GLN A 105 2.61 5.74 -0.42
N PRO A 106 3.43 6.03 -1.45
CA PRO A 106 3.02 6.90 -2.54
C PRO A 106 1.82 6.37 -3.33
N SER A 107 1.61 5.05 -3.37
CA SER A 107 0.45 4.41 -4.01
C SER A 107 -0.88 4.75 -3.34
N CYS A 108 -0.94 4.87 -2.01
CA CYS A 108 -2.12 5.28 -1.26
C CYS A 108 -2.51 6.72 -1.64
N LEU A 109 -1.53 7.63 -1.62
CA LEU A 109 -1.72 9.04 -2.01
C LEU A 109 -2.15 9.16 -3.49
N LYS A 110 -1.53 8.37 -4.37
CA LYS A 110 -1.91 8.27 -5.79
C LYS A 110 -3.39 7.92 -5.96
N ASN A 111 -3.85 6.86 -5.29
CA ASN A 111 -5.23 6.39 -5.41
C ASN A 111 -6.24 7.35 -4.78
N MET A 112 -5.92 7.96 -3.64
CA MET A 112 -6.74 9.04 -3.07
C MET A 112 -6.88 10.22 -4.04
N GLY A 113 -5.80 10.62 -4.71
CA GLY A 113 -5.84 11.70 -5.69
C GLY A 113 -6.69 11.36 -6.91
N LEU A 114 -6.68 10.11 -7.38
CA LEU A 114 -7.58 9.65 -8.45
C LEU A 114 -9.06 9.77 -8.04
N ILE A 115 -9.40 9.45 -6.79
CA ILE A 115 -10.76 9.62 -6.27
C ILE A 115 -11.16 11.10 -6.24
N TYR A 116 -10.27 11.97 -5.73
CA TYR A 116 -10.55 13.41 -5.70
C TYR A 116 -10.65 14.02 -7.09
N GLU A 117 -9.79 13.64 -8.02
CA GLU A 117 -9.84 14.13 -9.39
C GLU A 117 -11.14 13.70 -10.11
N LYS A 118 -11.59 12.46 -9.89
CA LYS A 118 -12.89 11.99 -10.39
C LYS A 118 -14.05 12.83 -9.83
N ARG A 119 -14.05 13.13 -8.53
CA ARG A 119 -15.07 14.00 -7.91
C ARG A 119 -15.03 15.42 -8.46
N GLY A 120 -13.84 15.94 -8.75
CA GLY A 120 -13.64 17.21 -9.42
C GLY A 120 -14.28 17.24 -10.80
N ARG A 121 -14.01 16.21 -11.62
CA ARG A 121 -14.61 16.06 -12.96
C ARG A 121 -16.15 15.98 -12.90
N ILE A 122 -16.71 15.19 -11.99
CA ILE A 122 -18.16 15.09 -11.82
C ILE A 122 -18.79 16.44 -11.42
N ALA A 123 -18.11 17.20 -10.55
CA ALA A 123 -18.58 18.53 -10.16
C ALA A 123 -18.49 19.53 -11.32
N GLU A 124 -17.42 19.48 -12.11
CA GLU A 124 -17.21 20.30 -13.30
C GLU A 124 -18.27 20.03 -14.38
N GLU A 125 -18.54 18.77 -14.69
CA GLU A 125 -19.58 18.34 -15.64
C GLU A 125 -20.97 18.83 -15.23
N ALA A 126 -21.21 18.92 -13.92
CA ALA A 126 -22.45 19.44 -13.37
C ALA A 126 -22.47 20.97 -13.20
N GLY A 127 -21.46 21.68 -13.70
CA GLY A 127 -21.35 23.14 -13.64
C GLY A 127 -21.02 23.73 -12.26
N ARG A 128 -20.64 22.89 -11.28
CA ARG A 128 -20.30 23.30 -9.91
C ARG A 128 -18.81 23.60 -9.79
N LYS A 129 -18.41 24.76 -10.33
CA LYS A 129 -17.00 25.17 -10.44
C LYS A 129 -16.26 25.22 -9.10
N ASP A 130 -16.87 25.84 -8.08
CA ASP A 130 -16.22 25.97 -6.76
C ASP A 130 -15.97 24.60 -6.11
N GLU A 131 -16.91 23.68 -6.25
CA GLU A 131 -16.75 22.31 -5.75
C GLU A 131 -15.68 21.54 -6.54
N ALA A 132 -15.67 21.69 -7.87
CA ALA A 132 -14.65 21.08 -8.71
C ALA A 132 -13.25 21.54 -8.31
N ASP A 133 -13.05 22.84 -8.08
CA ASP A 133 -11.77 23.40 -7.65
C ASP A 133 -11.34 22.87 -6.27
N ILE A 134 -12.26 22.71 -5.32
CA ILE A 134 -11.96 22.09 -4.02
C ILE A 134 -11.42 20.67 -4.21
N TRP A 135 -12.08 19.87 -5.04
CA TRP A 135 -11.67 18.49 -5.29
C TRP A 135 -10.36 18.39 -6.05
N PHE A 136 -10.14 19.21 -7.08
CA PHE A 136 -8.88 19.25 -7.82
C PHE A 136 -7.72 19.73 -6.94
N ASN A 137 -7.95 20.66 -6.01
CA ASN A 137 -6.91 21.10 -5.07
C ASN A 137 -6.55 19.98 -4.08
N ARG A 138 -7.52 19.20 -3.61
CA ARG A 138 -7.25 18.00 -2.79
C ARG A 138 -6.48 16.93 -3.56
N ALA A 139 -6.83 16.70 -4.83
CA ALA A 139 -6.08 15.79 -5.70
C ALA A 139 -4.62 16.26 -5.84
N ALA A 140 -4.42 17.55 -6.12
CA ALA A 140 -3.09 18.13 -6.26
C ALA A 140 -2.23 18.02 -4.99
N GLU A 141 -2.83 18.20 -3.81
CA GLU A 141 -2.15 18.08 -2.52
C GLU A 141 -1.57 16.66 -2.31
N VAL A 142 -2.40 15.63 -2.43
CA VAL A 142 -1.96 14.24 -2.21
C VAL A 142 -1.03 13.76 -3.31
N TRP A 143 -1.23 14.19 -4.56
CA TRP A 143 -0.34 13.87 -5.67
C TRP A 143 1.01 14.54 -5.58
N THR A 144 1.07 15.79 -5.09
CA THR A 144 2.35 16.44 -4.78
C THR A 144 3.14 15.63 -3.76
N GLN A 145 2.48 15.11 -2.72
CA GLN A 145 3.12 14.23 -1.74
C GLN A 145 3.56 12.90 -2.37
N ALA A 146 2.73 12.30 -3.22
CA ALA A 146 3.06 11.05 -3.91
C ALA A 146 4.32 11.19 -4.79
N VAL A 147 4.41 12.26 -5.59
CA VAL A 147 5.56 12.57 -6.44
C VAL A 147 6.82 12.84 -5.61
N ARG A 148 6.72 13.53 -4.47
CA ARG A 148 7.86 13.73 -3.56
C ARG A 148 8.41 12.41 -3.01
N LEU A 149 7.54 11.44 -2.72
CA LEU A 149 7.94 10.12 -2.23
C LEU A 149 8.48 9.20 -3.34
N ASN A 150 8.06 9.41 -4.59
CA ASN A 150 8.50 8.62 -5.74
C ASN A 150 8.70 9.49 -7.00
N PRO A 151 9.76 10.31 -7.06
CA PRO A 151 10.01 11.22 -8.17
C PRO A 151 10.18 10.47 -9.50
N GLY A 152 9.50 10.92 -10.56
CA GLY A 152 9.52 10.26 -11.87
C GLY A 152 8.68 8.99 -11.96
N GLY A 153 8.08 8.54 -10.85
CA GLY A 153 7.25 7.34 -10.79
C GLY A 153 5.80 7.54 -11.27
N TYR A 154 5.35 8.78 -11.39
CA TYR A 154 3.97 9.13 -11.78
C TYR A 154 3.95 10.27 -12.81
N LEU A 155 4.50 10.02 -14.00
CA LEU A 155 4.65 11.04 -15.05
C LEU A 155 3.31 11.65 -15.49
N ASP A 156 2.24 10.87 -15.50
CA ASP A 156 0.87 11.31 -15.77
C ASP A 156 0.39 12.34 -14.74
N ILE A 157 0.61 12.07 -13.46
CA ILE A 157 0.28 12.95 -12.35
C ILE A 157 1.14 14.22 -12.39
N GLU A 158 2.45 14.09 -12.64
CA GLU A 158 3.35 15.24 -12.78
C GLU A 158 2.91 16.16 -13.92
N ASN A 159 2.52 15.57 -15.06
CA ASN A 159 2.01 16.33 -16.20
C ASN A 159 0.68 16.99 -15.88
N TRP A 160 -0.22 16.31 -15.18
CA TRP A 160 -1.49 16.87 -14.74
C TRP A 160 -1.29 18.05 -13.78
N LEU A 161 -0.39 17.94 -12.80
CA LEU A 161 -0.06 19.04 -11.89
C LEU A 161 0.48 20.26 -12.64
N LYS A 162 1.34 20.04 -13.64
CA LYS A 162 1.89 21.11 -14.49
C LYS A 162 0.82 21.75 -15.37
N SER A 163 0.05 20.96 -16.10
CA SER A 163 -0.94 21.47 -17.07
C SER A 163 -2.09 22.21 -16.40
N THR A 164 -2.46 21.82 -15.18
CA THR A 164 -3.51 22.47 -14.40
C THR A 164 -3.03 23.67 -13.60
N GLY A 165 -1.72 23.98 -13.62
CA GLY A 165 -1.12 25.05 -12.82
C GLY A 165 -1.12 24.76 -11.31
N ARG A 166 -1.35 23.51 -10.91
CA ARG A 166 -1.42 23.08 -9.50
C ARG A 166 -0.12 22.46 -8.97
N SER A 167 0.96 22.57 -9.75
CA SER A 167 2.30 22.20 -9.31
C SER A 167 2.86 23.27 -8.38
N ASN A 168 2.93 22.97 -7.08
CA ASN A 168 3.69 23.76 -6.09
C ASN A 168 5.15 23.27 -5.95
N VAL A 169 5.62 22.43 -6.86
CA VAL A 169 6.99 21.92 -6.85
C VAL A 169 7.75 22.64 -7.95
N ASP A 170 8.62 23.56 -7.55
CA ASP A 170 9.77 23.95 -8.35
C ASP A 170 10.65 22.70 -8.51
N VAL A 171 10.34 21.88 -9.51
CA VAL A 171 11.17 20.73 -9.87
C VAL A 171 12.41 21.29 -10.56
N TYR A 172 13.42 21.64 -9.79
CA TYR A 172 14.76 21.88 -10.34
C TYR A 172 15.25 20.57 -10.96
N PHE A 173 15.50 20.63 -12.27
CA PHE A 173 16.05 19.56 -13.10
C PHE A 173 17.42 19.09 -12.60
#